data_AF-A0A0A0AGT0-F1
#
_entry.id   AF-A0A0A0AGT0-F1
#
_cell.length_a   1.000
_cell.length_b   1.000
_cell.length_c   1.000
_cell.angle_alpha   90.00
_cell.angle_beta   90.00
_cell.angle_gamma   90.00
#
_symmetry.space_group_name_H-M   'P 1'
#
loop_
_entity.id
_entity.type
_entity.pdbx_description
1 polymer ?
#
loop_
_entity_poly.entity_id
_entity_poly.type
_entity_poly.pdbx_seq_one_letter_code
_entity_poly.pdbx_strand_id
1 'polypeptide(L)' 'NGFKLEEGKFTLDIRKKFFTTRVVRHWNRLPREAVEAPSLEVFKARLDGALNNLV' A
#
# COMPACT_ATOMS: atom_id res chain seq x y z
N ASN A 1 -2.43 26.73 19.78
CA ASN A 1 -2.94 25.39 19.39
C ASN A 1 -3.00 25.11 17.88
N GLY A 2 -2.70 26.08 16.99
CA GLY A 2 -2.69 25.84 15.53
C GLY A 2 -1.46 25.10 14.99
N PHE A 3 -0.28 25.25 15.61
CA PHE A 3 0.97 24.61 15.17
C PHE A 3 0.93 23.08 15.17
N LYS A 4 0.22 22.44 16.12
CA LYS A 4 0.10 20.97 16.20
C LYS A 4 -0.76 20.36 15.09
N LEU A 5 -1.69 21.12 14.50
CA LEU A 5 -2.54 20.65 13.40
C LEU A 5 -1.80 20.65 12.06
N GLU A 6 -0.98 21.68 11.83
CA GLU A 6 -0.09 21.80 10.67
C GLU A 6 0.97 20.67 10.67
N GLU A 7 1.58 20.40 11.82
CA GLU A 7 2.58 19.33 11.99
C GLU A 7 1.98 17.92 11.77
N GLY A 8 0.74 17.70 12.22
CA GLY A 8 -0.01 16.46 11.96
C GLY A 8 -0.36 16.28 10.48
N LYS A 9 -0.76 17.36 9.79
CA LYS A 9 -1.01 17.36 8.35
C LYS A 9 0.25 17.08 7.54
N PHE A 10 1.36 17.72 7.90
CA PHE A 10 2.67 17.52 7.28
C PHE A 10 3.14 16.06 7.43
N THR A 11 3.00 15.50 8.63
CA THR A 11 3.32 14.09 8.90
C THR A 11 2.43 13.14 8.09
N LEU A 12 1.14 13.47 7.96
CA LEU A 12 0.20 12.68 7.16
C LEU A 12 0.55 12.70 5.68
N ASP A 13 0.86 13.87 5.11
CA ASP A 13 1.23 14.03 3.71
C ASP A 13 2.54 13.32 3.38
N ILE A 14 3.53 13.37 4.28
CA ILE A 14 4.78 12.61 4.15
C ILE A 14 4.48 11.11 4.18
N ARG A 15 3.70 10.63 5.15
CA ARG A 15 3.30 9.21 5.24
C ARG A 15 2.57 8.76 3.98
N LYS A 16 1.65 9.57 3.46
CA LYS A 16 0.89 9.27 2.24
C LYS A 16 1.83 9.17 1.01
N LYS A 17 2.71 10.15 0.80
CA LYS A 17 3.71 10.10 -0.29
C LYS A 17 4.66 8.91 -0.16
N PHE A 18 5.09 8.59 1.06
CA PHE A 18 5.97 7.45 1.32
C PHE A 18 5.27 6.12 1.04
N PHE A 19 4.01 5.96 1.48
CA PHE A 19 3.20 4.79 1.18
C PHE A 19 3.02 4.61 -0.33
N THR A 20 2.67 5.66 -1.07
CA THR A 20 2.53 5.58 -2.53
C THR A 20 3.83 5.13 -3.19
N THR A 21 4.97 5.73 -2.79
CA THR A 21 6.28 5.36 -3.36
C THR A 21 6.66 3.92 -3.05
N ARG A 22 6.40 3.45 -1.82
CA ARG A 22 6.68 2.08 -1.40
C ARG A 22 5.79 1.09 -2.14
N VAL A 23 4.49 1.36 -2.21
CA VAL A 23 3.51 0.51 -2.92
C VAL A 23 3.87 0.43 -4.40
N VAL A 24 4.14 1.55 -5.08
CA VAL A 24 4.52 1.58 -6.51
C VAL A 24 5.80 0.76 -6.75
N ARG A 25 6.81 0.86 -5.87
CA ARG A 25 8.04 0.06 -5.99
C ARG A 25 7.79 -1.45 -5.88
N HIS A 26 6.85 -1.85 -5.03
CA HIS A 26 6.53 -3.27 -4.78
C HIS A 26 5.48 -3.80 -5.76
N TRP A 27 4.76 -2.92 -6.45
CA TRP A 27 3.74 -3.28 -7.43
C TRP A 27 4.30 -4.16 -8.55
N ASN A 28 5.51 -3.87 -9.03
CA ASN A 28 6.20 -4.68 -10.04
C ASN A 28 6.64 -6.08 -9.53
N ARG A 29 6.58 -6.31 -8.21
CA ARG A 29 6.90 -7.60 -7.57
C ARG A 29 5.65 -8.43 -7.28
N LEU A 30 4.46 -7.86 -7.45
CA LEU A 30 3.21 -8.59 -7.26
C LEU A 30 2.85 -9.37 -8.52
N PRO A 31 2.30 -10.60 -8.38
CA PRO A 31 1.80 -11.36 -9.53
C PRO A 31 0.71 -10.57 -10.25
N ARG A 32 0.68 -10.66 -11.58
CA ARG A 32 -0.33 -9.99 -12.40
C ARG A 32 -1.74 -10.44 -12.04
N GLU A 33 -1.91 -11.71 -11.66
CA GLU A 33 -3.19 -12.25 -11.19
C GLU A 33 -3.64 -11.61 -9.87
N ALA A 34 -2.70 -11.27 -8.97
CA ALA A 34 -3.04 -10.55 -7.76
C ALA A 34 -3.49 -9.12 -8.09
N VAL A 35 -2.83 -8.46 -9.05
CA VAL A 35 -3.12 -7.08 -9.48
C VAL A 35 -4.44 -6.95 -10.23
N GLU A 36 -4.79 -7.91 -11.10
CA GLU A 36 -5.99 -7.87 -11.95
C GLU A 36 -7.24 -8.46 -11.27
N ALA A 37 -7.31 -8.39 -9.93
CA ALA A 37 -8.45 -8.91 -9.18
C ALA A 37 -9.72 -8.04 -9.40
N PRO A 38 -10.89 -8.66 -9.66
CA PRO A 38 -12.13 -7.93 -9.94
C PRO A 38 -12.75 -7.28 -8.69
N SER A 39 -12.30 -7.63 -7.49
CA SER A 39 -12.73 -7.03 -6.23
C SER A 39 -11.59 -6.96 -5.22
N LEU A 40 -11.73 -6.05 -4.24
CA LEU A 40 -10.72 -5.85 -3.20
C LEU A 40 -10.56 -7.08 -2.29
N GLU A 41 -11.64 -7.81 -2.04
CA GLU A 41 -11.61 -9.07 -1.27
C GLU A 41 -10.77 -10.13 -1.99
N VAL A 42 -10.96 -10.27 -3.30
CA VAL A 42 -10.18 -11.20 -4.13
C VAL A 42 -8.72 -10.75 -4.23
N PHE A 43 -8.47 -9.43 -4.32
CA PHE A 43 -7.13 -8.86 -4.29
C PHE A 43 -6.39 -9.24 -2.99
N LYS A 44 -7.03 -9.04 -1.82
CA LYS A 44 -6.45 -9.38 -0.51
C LYS A 44 -6.15 -10.87 -0.39
N ALA A 45 -7.09 -11.74 -0.77
CA ALA A 45 -6.89 -13.19 -0.71
C ALA A 45 -5.73 -13.66 -1.60
N ARG A 46 -5.59 -13.10 -2.81
CA ARG A 46 -4.47 -13.40 -3.72
C ARG A 46 -3.14 -12.85 -3.21
N LEU A 47 -3.16 -11.65 -2.62
CA LEU A 47 -1.98 -11.02 -2.02
C LEU A 47 -1.46 -11.85 -0.83
N ASP A 48 -2.35 -12.28 0.07
CA ASP A 48 -2.00 -13.10 1.23
C ASP A 48 -1.44 -14.47 0.82
N GLY A 49 -2.01 -15.09 -0.22
CA GLY A 49 -1.45 -16.31 -0.80
C GLY A 49 -0.06 -16.10 -1.41
N ALA A 50 0.14 -15.00 -2.16
CA ALA A 50 1.43 -14.69 -2.76
C ALA A 50 2.52 -14.34 -1.74
N LEU A 51 2.15 -13.67 -0.64
CA LEU A 51 3.07 -13.31 0.44
C LEU A 51 3.41 -14.50 1.36
N ASN A 52 2.46 -15.42 1.60
CA ASN A 52 2.74 -16.64 2.38
C ASN A 52 3.69 -17.60 1.65
N ASN A 53 3.70 -17.62 0.33
CA ASN A 53 4.62 -18.44 -0.47
C ASN A 53 6.07 -17.92 -0.51
N LEU A 54 6.38 -16.82 0.20
CA LEU A 54 7.72 -16.23 0.26
C LEU A 54 8.53 -16.65 1.51
N VAL A 55 8.05 -17.64 2.28
CA VAL A 55 8.71 -18.25 3.47
C VAL A 55 9.26 -19.63 3.13
#